data_AF-A0A6I4V7S5-F1
#
_entry.id   AF-A0A6I4V7S5-F1
#
_cell.length_a   1.000
_cell.length_b   1.000
_cell.length_c   1.000
_cell.angle_alpha   90.00
_cell.angle_beta   90.00
_cell.angle_gamma   90.00
#
_symmetry.space_group_name_H-M   'P 1'
#
loop_
_entity.id
_entity.type
_entity.pdbx_description
1 polymer ?
#
loop_
_entity_poly.entity_id
_entity_poly.type
_entity_poly.pdbx_seq_one_letter_code
_entity_poly.pdbx_strand_id
1 'polypeptide(L)'
;MATPLSVIVKIITLILLLAAADIVSAAQADIQLTEAITALLNNDINLPPSVRPRLAVRLLTPAAKLATLCAGPVLSLSGNLSRLAGAHSIIAQCDARRHFIQIHVDVTAT
;
A
#
# COMPACT_ATOMS: atom_id res chain seq x y z
N MET A 1 5.50 -48.34 -14.01
CA MET A 1 6.44 -47.81 -15.02
C MET A 1 5.84 -46.51 -15.56
N ALA A 2 6.28 -45.35 -15.06
CA ALA A 2 5.74 -44.06 -15.48
C ALA A 2 6.40 -43.63 -16.80
N THR A 3 5.61 -43.22 -17.78
CA THR A 3 6.11 -42.77 -19.09
C THR A 3 6.79 -41.40 -18.96
N PRO A 4 7.92 -41.17 -19.65
CA PRO A 4 8.70 -39.93 -19.52
C PRO A 4 7.89 -38.67 -19.88
N LEU A 5 6.87 -38.79 -20.74
CA LEU A 5 5.95 -37.70 -21.09
C LEU A 5 5.15 -37.17 -19.88
N SER A 6 4.73 -38.04 -18.95
CA SER A 6 3.88 -37.64 -17.81
C SER A 6 4.64 -36.77 -16.80
N VAL A 7 5.95 -37.00 -16.66
CA VAL A 7 6.83 -36.23 -15.77
C VAL A 7 7.06 -34.83 -16.32
N ILE A 8 7.27 -34.70 -17.62
CA ILE A 8 7.51 -33.40 -18.28
C ILE A 8 6.27 -32.50 -18.16
N VAL A 9 5.06 -33.04 -18.39
CA VAL A 9 3.82 -32.27 -18.24
C VAL A 9 3.66 -31.76 -16.81
N LYS A 10 3.92 -32.59 -15.79
CA LYS A 10 3.83 -32.18 -14.38
C LYS A 10 4.85 -31.09 -14.03
N ILE A 11 6.07 -31.18 -14.55
CA ILE A 11 7.11 -30.16 -14.35
C ILE A 11 6.70 -28.83 -15.01
N ILE A 12 6.19 -28.86 -16.25
CA ILE A 12 5.72 -27.66 -16.94
C ILE A 12 4.54 -27.02 -16.18
N THR A 13 3.60 -27.84 -15.71
CA THR A 13 2.44 -27.35 -14.92
C THR A 13 2.89 -26.73 -13.59
N LEU A 14 3.90 -27.31 -12.94
CA LEU A 14 4.47 -26.78 -11.69
C LEU A 14 5.18 -25.44 -11.92
N ILE A 15 5.96 -25.32 -13.00
CA ILE A 15 6.66 -24.07 -13.37
C ILE A 15 5.64 -22.96 -13.70
N LEU A 16 4.55 -23.29 -14.40
CA LEU A 16 3.48 -22.33 -14.70
C LEU A 16 2.79 -21.80 -13.44
N LEU A 17 2.62 -22.64 -12.41
CA LEU A 17 2.04 -22.23 -11.13
C LEU A 17 2.98 -21.30 -10.32
N LEU A 18 4.29 -21.54 -10.36
CA LEU A 18 5.25 -20.70 -9.63
C LEU A 18 5.35 -19.28 -10.18
N ALA A 19 5.21 -19.10 -11.50
CA ALA A 19 5.32 -17.78 -12.14
C ALA A 19 4.15 -16.82 -11.81
N ALA A 20 3.04 -17.31 -11.26
CA ALA A 20 1.89 -16.47 -10.88
C ALA A 20 2.04 -15.81 -9.49
N ALA A 21 3.02 -16.22 -8.68
CA ALA A 21 3.16 -15.73 -7.31
C ALA A 21 3.69 -14.29 -7.21
N ASP A 22 4.50 -13.85 -8.17
CA ASP A 22 5.19 -12.56 -8.10
C ASP A 22 4.26 -11.35 -8.36
N ILE A 23 3.19 -11.54 -9.14
CA ILE A 23 2.30 -10.45 -9.57
C ILE A 23 1.38 -9.98 -8.42
N VAL A 24 1.05 -10.87 -7.48
CA VAL A 24 0.15 -10.58 -6.36
C VAL A 24 0.83 -9.71 -5.29
N SER A 25 2.15 -9.82 -5.16
CA SER A 25 2.94 -9.18 -4.11
C SER A 25 2.88 -7.63 -4.16
N ALA A 26 3.00 -7.06 -5.37
CA ALA A 26 3.00 -5.59 -5.53
C ALA A 26 1.63 -4.97 -5.18
N ALA A 27 0.54 -5.58 -5.63
CA ALA A 27 -0.81 -5.10 -5.31
C ALA A 27 -1.13 -5.19 -3.80
N GLN A 28 -0.65 -6.24 -3.12
CA GLN A 28 -0.81 -6.38 -1.68
C GLN A 28 0.00 -5.35 -0.88
N ALA A 29 1.21 -5.01 -1.34
CA ALA A 29 2.01 -3.96 -0.70
C ALA A 29 1.31 -2.59 -0.77
N ASP A 30 0.70 -2.27 -1.91
CA ASP A 30 -0.06 -1.02 -2.09
C ASP A 30 -1.31 -0.97 -1.19
N ILE A 31 -2.02 -2.10 -1.03
CA ILE A 31 -3.17 -2.20 -0.10
C ILE A 31 -2.72 -1.96 1.34
N GLN A 32 -1.67 -2.65 1.80
CA GLN A 32 -1.16 -2.50 3.16
C GLN A 32 -0.69 -1.08 3.46
N LEU A 33 0.02 -0.46 2.52
CA LEU A 33 0.44 0.94 2.65
C LEU A 33 -0.77 1.88 2.73
N THR A 34 -1.79 1.65 1.90
CA THR A 34 -3.00 2.45 1.89
C THR A 34 -3.79 2.34 3.20
N GLU A 35 -3.89 1.13 3.76
CA GLU A 35 -4.51 0.90 5.08
C GLU A 35 -3.73 1.59 6.19
N ALA A 36 -2.39 1.47 6.20
CA ALA A 36 -1.53 2.11 7.18
C ALA A 36 -1.64 3.65 7.13
N ILE A 37 -1.69 4.24 5.93
CA ILE A 37 -1.93 5.67 5.75
C ILE A 37 -3.33 6.05 6.24
N THR A 38 -4.35 5.25 5.93
CA THR A 38 -5.72 5.51 6.38
C THR A 38 -5.83 5.46 7.91
N ALA A 39 -5.14 4.53 8.56
CA ALA A 39 -5.05 4.46 10.02
C ALA A 39 -4.33 5.69 10.61
N LEU A 40 -3.21 6.11 10.00
CA LEU A 40 -2.50 7.33 10.40
C LEU A 40 -3.40 8.56 10.33
N LEU A 41 -4.11 8.76 9.21
CA LEU A 41 -5.05 9.88 9.06
C LEU A 41 -6.17 9.83 10.09
N ASN A 42 -6.71 8.63 10.35
CA ASN A 42 -7.73 8.48 11.38
C ASN A 42 -7.21 8.84 12.78
N ASN A 43 -5.98 8.46 13.12
CA ASN A 43 -5.41 8.81 14.42
C ASN A 43 -5.17 10.32 14.58
N ASP A 44 -4.86 11.02 13.48
CA ASP A 44 -4.62 12.47 13.50
C ASP A 44 -5.92 13.30 13.55
N ILE A 45 -7.01 12.77 13.00
CA ILE A 45 -8.31 13.43 13.04
C ILE A 45 -8.84 13.43 14.48
N ASN A 46 -8.85 14.63 15.08
CA ASN A 46 -9.43 14.89 16.39
C ASN A 46 -10.97 15.05 16.32
N LEU A 47 -11.66 14.01 15.83
CA LEU A 47 -13.12 13.93 15.84
C LEU A 47 -13.62 12.68 16.59
N PRO A 48 -14.77 12.80 17.28
CA PRO A 48 -15.44 11.65 17.87
C PRO A 48 -15.77 10.58 16.82
N PRO A 49 -15.79 9.29 17.18
CA PRO A 49 -16.10 8.21 16.24
C PRO A 49 -17.46 8.35 15.54
N SER A 50 -18.45 8.96 16.21
CA SER A 50 -19.82 9.14 15.70
C SER A 50 -19.96 10.16 14.58
N VAL A 51 -18.97 11.04 14.40
CA VAL A 51 -18.97 12.10 13.37
C VAL A 51 -17.75 12.03 12.46
N ARG A 52 -17.00 10.92 12.56
CA ARG A 52 -15.79 10.70 11.79
C ARG A 52 -16.16 10.40 10.33
N PRO A 53 -15.68 11.19 9.36
CA PRO A 53 -16.01 10.96 7.96
C PRO A 53 -15.34 9.68 7.45
N ARG A 54 -15.88 9.12 6.37
CA ARG A 54 -15.20 8.05 5.62
C ARG A 54 -14.09 8.66 4.77
N LEU A 55 -12.92 8.03 4.80
CA LEU A 55 -11.75 8.43 4.01
C LEU A 55 -11.49 7.38 2.94
N ALA A 56 -11.27 7.83 1.71
CA ALA A 56 -10.69 7.02 0.65
C ALA A 56 -9.33 7.62 0.25
N VAL A 57 -8.27 6.82 0.38
CA VAL A 57 -6.89 7.23 0.08
C VAL A 57 -6.50 6.67 -1.27
N ARG A 58 -5.96 7.53 -2.14
CA ARG A 58 -5.36 7.15 -3.42
C ARG A 58 -3.89 7.53 -3.44
N LEU A 59 -3.03 6.58 -3.78
CA LEU A 59 -1.60 6.83 -3.95
C LEU A 59 -1.38 7.59 -5.27
N LEU A 60 -0.69 8.73 -5.20
CA LEU A 60 -0.27 9.51 -6.36
C LEU A 60 1.21 9.25 -6.71
N THR A 61 1.99 8.75 -5.75
CA THR A 61 3.37 8.34 -5.99
C THR A 61 3.43 7.10 -6.88
N PRO A 62 4.27 7.09 -7.94
CA PRO A 62 4.39 5.93 -8.83
C PRO A 62 4.87 4.67 -8.10
N ALA A 63 4.37 3.50 -8.50
CA ALA A 63 4.73 2.20 -7.93
C ALA A 63 6.26 1.96 -7.89
N ALA A 64 7.00 2.38 -8.92
CA ALA A 64 8.46 2.26 -8.94
C ALA A 64 9.16 3.01 -7.80
N LYS A 65 8.59 4.14 -7.33
CA LYS A 65 9.10 4.85 -6.14
C LYS A 65 8.64 4.19 -4.85
N LEU A 66 7.42 3.67 -4.80
CA LEU A 66 6.91 2.93 -3.64
C LEU A 66 7.70 1.63 -3.40
N ALA A 67 8.14 0.95 -4.46
CA ALA A 67 8.99 -0.23 -4.38
C ALA A 67 10.38 0.02 -3.74
N THR A 68 10.78 1.28 -3.57
CA THR A 68 12.03 1.64 -2.87
C THR A 68 11.87 1.74 -1.36
N LEU A 69 10.64 1.60 -0.85
CA LEU A 69 10.35 1.61 0.58
C LEU A 69 10.82 0.29 1.22
N CYS A 70 11.23 0.39 2.49
CA CYS A 70 11.45 -0.76 3.35
C CYS A 70 10.12 -1.47 3.67
N ALA A 71 10.17 -2.72 4.15
CA ALA A 71 8.97 -3.53 4.40
C ALA A 71 8.02 -2.97 5.48
N GLY A 72 8.50 -2.08 6.35
CA GLY A 72 7.70 -1.49 7.44
C GLY A 72 8.15 -0.06 7.74
N PRO A 73 7.85 0.91 6.87
CA PRO A 73 8.25 2.30 7.09
C PRO A 73 7.46 2.89 8.25
N VAL A 74 8.12 3.74 9.05
CA VAL A 74 7.41 4.56 10.04
C VAL A 74 6.74 5.70 9.28
N LEU A 75 5.41 5.76 9.32
CA LEU A 75 4.62 6.76 8.63
C LEU A 75 4.33 7.96 9.52
N SER A 76 4.42 9.16 8.96
CA SER A 76 4.05 10.42 9.63
C SER A 76 3.53 11.44 8.62
N LEU A 77 2.77 12.42 9.08
CA LEU A 77 2.25 13.48 8.24
C LEU A 77 3.32 14.53 7.96
N SER A 78 3.43 14.97 6.71
CA SER A 78 4.26 16.12 6.35
C SER A 78 3.53 17.42 6.71
N GLY A 79 3.49 17.74 8.01
CA GLY A 79 2.81 18.94 8.54
C GLY A 79 1.41 18.67 9.09
N ASN A 80 0.64 19.75 9.27
CA ASN A 80 -0.71 19.69 9.85
C ASN A 80 -1.79 19.52 8.75
N LEU A 81 -2.77 18.66 8.99
CA LEU A 81 -3.95 18.47 8.15
C LEU A 81 -5.00 19.54 8.37
N SER A 82 -4.66 20.81 8.13
CA SER A 82 -5.63 21.93 8.22
C SER A 82 -6.87 21.71 7.34
N ARG A 83 -6.72 20.95 6.24
CA ARG A 83 -7.82 20.45 5.42
C ARG A 83 -7.60 18.95 5.21
N LEU A 84 -8.56 18.13 5.62
CA LEU A 84 -8.44 16.68 5.48
C LEU A 84 -8.55 16.21 4.02
N ALA A 85 -9.43 16.81 3.22
CA ALA A 85 -9.63 16.43 1.82
C ALA A 85 -8.55 17.03 0.89
N GLY A 86 -8.18 16.29 -0.16
CA GLY A 86 -7.28 16.73 -1.22
C GLY A 86 -5.91 16.07 -1.21
N ALA A 87 -4.92 16.72 -1.85
CA ALA A 87 -3.58 16.18 -1.99
C ALA A 87 -2.74 16.42 -0.73
N HIS A 88 -2.08 15.36 -0.26
CA HIS A 88 -1.24 15.37 0.94
C HIS A 88 0.09 14.67 0.69
N SER A 89 1.06 14.96 1.57
CA SER A 89 2.32 14.22 1.60
C SER A 89 2.49 13.48 2.92
N ILE A 90 2.74 12.18 2.84
CA ILE A 90 3.11 11.31 3.95
C ILE A 90 4.61 11.10 3.90
N ILE A 91 5.27 11.22 5.05
CA ILE A 91 6.67 10.85 5.22
C ILE A 91 6.72 9.39 5.62
N ALA A 92 7.37 8.57 4.80
CA ALA A 92 7.77 7.22 5.12
C ALA A 92 9.25 7.22 5.50
N GLN A 93 9.55 6.93 6.77
CA GLN A 93 10.90 6.82 7.28
C GLN A 93 11.36 5.36 7.24
N CYS A 94 12.47 5.11 6.55
CA CYS A 94 13.18 3.85 6.51
C CYS A 94 14.60 4.10 7.05
N ASP A 95 14.86 3.67 8.28
CA ASP A 95 16.12 3.94 8.99
C ASP A 95 16.48 5.45 8.98
N ALA A 96 17.57 5.83 8.32
CA ALA A 96 18.01 7.22 8.16
C ALA A 96 17.41 7.93 6.92
N ARG A 97 16.62 7.23 6.09
CA ARG A 97 16.08 7.76 4.83
C ARG A 97 14.62 8.17 4.97
N ARG A 98 14.30 9.33 4.39
CA ARG A 98 12.92 9.85 4.28
C ARG A 98 12.45 9.75 2.85
N HIS A 99 11.27 9.16 2.68
CA HIS A 99 10.56 9.08 1.41
C HIS A 99 9.28 9.88 1.54
N PHE A 100 8.95 10.66 0.51
CA PHE A 100 7.72 11.44 0.46
C PHE A 100 6.73 10.75 -0.47
N ILE A 101 5.63 10.31 0.11
CA ILE A 101 4.52 9.66 -0.59
C ILE A 101 3.44 10.71 -0.79
N GLN A 102 3.08 10.98 -2.04
CA GLN A 102 1.97 11.84 -2.39
C GLN A 102 0.70 11.00 -2.42
N ILE A 103 -0.35 11.50 -1.78
CA ILE A 103 -1.67 10.87 -1.73
C ILE A 103 -2.76 11.88 -2.07
N HIS A 104 -3.91 11.38 -2.48
CA HIS A 104 -5.16 12.11 -2.50
C HIS A 104 -6.12 11.50 -1.48
N VAL A 105 -6.78 12.34 -0.70
CA VAL A 105 -7.79 11.93 0.28
C VAL A 105 -9.14 12.45 -0.16
N ASP A 106 -10.02 11.52 -0.52
CA ASP A 106 -11.43 11.78 -0.75
C ASP A 106 -12.17 11.60 0.59
N VAL A 107 -13.05 12.55 0.93
CA VAL A 107 -13.75 12.59 2.21
C VAL A 107 -15.25 12.58 1.96
N THR A 108 -15.95 11.62 2.57
CA THR A 108 -17.40 11.50 2.49
C THR A 108 -17.99 11.62 3.88
N ALA A 109 -18.94 12.56 4.06
CA ALA A 109 -19.71 12.66 5.30
C ALA A 109 -20.52 11.38 5.52
N THR A 110 -20.52 10.89 6.76
CA THR A 110 -21.33 9.74 7.21
C THR A 110 -22.76 10.15 7.49
#